data_AF-A0A7Y0LBE9-F1
#
_entry.id   AF-A0A7Y0LBE9-F1
#
_cell.length_a   1.000
_cell.length_b   1.000
_cell.length_c   1.000
_cell.angle_alpha   90.00
_cell.angle_beta   90.00
_cell.angle_gamma   90.00
#
_symmetry.space_group_name_H-M   'P 1'
#
loop_
_entity.id
_entity.type
_entity.pdbx_description
1 polymer ?
#
loop_
_entity_poly.entity_id
_entity_poly.type
_entity_poly.pdbx_seq_one_letter_code
_entity_poly.pdbx_strand_id
1 'polypeptide(L)'
;MKLRRLKKSLGIDEVIEKARIAADESKWHEYINAMGGVFAKRKDQPIKLAYDASFDSETGECKIGFYDGNIIQTIKGLMFKGHRILTRFFSWR
;
A
#
# COMPACT_ATOMS: atom_id res chain seq x y z
N MET A 1 -5.99 -8.23 3.24
CA MET A 1 -5.45 -6.88 3.53
C MET A 1 -3.95 -6.86 3.27
N LYS A 2 -3.36 -5.80 2.69
CA LYS A 2 -1.93 -5.79 2.28
C LYS A 2 -0.94 -5.94 3.44
N LEU A 3 -1.26 -5.39 4.61
CA LEU A 3 -0.40 -5.44 5.80
C LEU A 3 -0.09 -6.88 6.23
N ARG A 4 -1.05 -7.81 6.10
CA ARG A 4 -0.85 -9.25 6.39
C ARG A 4 0.19 -9.94 5.51
N ARG A 5 0.63 -9.30 4.42
CA ARG A 5 1.69 -9.83 3.54
C ARG A 5 3.09 -9.49 4.06
N LEU A 6 3.21 -8.55 4.99
CA LEU A 6 4.46 -8.25 5.68
C LEU A 6 4.68 -9.31 6.77
N LYS A 7 5.36 -10.39 6.39
CA LYS A 7 5.69 -11.51 7.31
C LYS A 7 6.79 -11.18 8.32
N LYS A 8 7.49 -10.06 8.15
CA LYS A 8 8.62 -9.64 8.99
C LYS A 8 8.41 -8.20 9.44
N SER A 9 8.70 -7.92 10.72
CA SER A 9 8.73 -6.55 11.21
C SER A 9 9.78 -5.78 10.42
N LEU A 10 9.39 -4.62 9.91
CA LEU A 10 10.29 -3.81 9.10
C LEU A 10 11.24 -2.97 9.95
N GLY A 11 10.98 -2.85 11.27
CA GLY A 11 11.75 -1.99 12.18
C GLY A 11 11.67 -0.50 11.84
N ILE A 12 10.73 -0.10 10.96
CA ILE A 12 10.66 1.26 10.41
C ILE A 12 9.98 2.22 11.39
N ASP A 13 8.87 1.82 12.01
CA ASP A 13 8.08 2.68 12.90
C ASP A 13 7.10 1.85 13.74
N GLU A 14 6.81 2.27 14.97
CA GLU A 14 5.85 1.58 15.83
C GLU A 14 4.42 1.65 15.32
N VAL A 15 4.03 2.73 14.63
CA VAL A 15 2.65 2.93 14.14
C VAL A 15 2.33 1.91 13.06
N ILE A 16 3.26 1.66 12.13
CA ILE A 16 3.06 0.67 11.08
C ILE A 16 3.09 -0.75 11.64
N GLU A 17 3.91 -1.02 12.65
CA GLU A 17 3.97 -2.32 13.31
C GLU A 17 2.71 -2.60 14.13
N LYS A 18 2.20 -1.62 14.89
CA LYS A 18 0.90 -1.70 15.57
C LYS A 18 -0.23 -1.97 14.58
N ALA A 19 -0.26 -1.24 13.46
CA ALA A 19 -1.24 -1.48 12.41
C ALA A 19 -1.08 -2.86 11.75
N ARG A 20 0.14 -3.38 11.62
CA ARG A 20 0.44 -4.72 11.08
C ARG A 20 -0.08 -5.80 12.01
N ILE A 21 0.26 -5.73 13.30
CA ILE A 21 -0.20 -6.67 14.34
C ILE A 21 -1.72 -6.65 14.44
N ALA A 22 -2.34 -5.47 14.55
CA ALA A 22 -3.79 -5.34 14.60
C ALA A 22 -4.47 -5.92 13.34
N ALA A 23 -3.86 -5.74 12.16
CA ALA A 23 -4.36 -6.33 10.92
C ALA A 23 -4.22 -7.86 10.92
N ASP A 24 -3.11 -8.41 11.42
CA ASP A 24 -2.87 -9.86 11.54
C ASP A 24 -3.83 -10.52 12.54
N GLU A 25 -4.01 -9.91 13.70
CA GLU A 25 -4.93 -10.36 14.76
C GLU A 25 -6.41 -10.04 14.47
N SER A 26 -6.69 -9.38 13.33
CA SER A 26 -8.05 -8.95 12.93
C SER A 26 -8.72 -7.99 13.93
N LYS A 27 -7.95 -7.25 14.72
CA LYS A 27 -8.42 -6.20 15.65
C LYS A 27 -8.71 -4.90 14.90
N TRP A 28 -9.90 -4.81 14.33
CA TRP A 28 -10.31 -3.67 13.50
C TRP A 28 -10.21 -2.30 14.20
N HIS A 29 -10.63 -2.21 15.47
CA HIS A 29 -10.63 -0.96 16.21
C HIS A 29 -9.20 -0.41 16.43
N GLU A 30 -8.24 -1.26 16.80
CA GLU A 30 -6.84 -0.87 16.96
C GLU A 30 -6.22 -0.44 15.64
N TYR A 31 -6.55 -1.15 14.56
CA TYR A 31 -6.11 -0.78 13.22
C TYR A 31 -6.60 0.63 12.82
N ILE A 32 -7.88 0.92 13.05
CA ILE A 32 -8.45 2.22 12.72
C ILE A 32 -7.83 3.33 13.57
N ASN A 33 -7.58 3.09 14.85
CA ASN A 33 -6.89 4.05 15.71
C ASN A 33 -5.45 4.33 15.23
N ALA A 34 -4.70 3.29 14.84
CA ALA A 34 -3.36 3.46 14.26
C ALA A 34 -3.37 4.23 12.92
N MET A 35 -4.50 4.23 12.21
CA MET A 35 -4.71 4.96 10.96
C MET A 35 -5.15 6.43 11.15
N GLY A 36 -5.20 6.92 12.39
CA GLY A 36 -5.66 8.27 12.73
C GLY A 36 -7.11 8.34 13.21
N GLY A 37 -7.76 7.20 13.44
CA GLY A 37 -9.13 7.09 13.93
C GLY A 37 -10.18 7.10 12.83
N VAL A 38 -11.45 6.92 13.23
CA VAL A 38 -12.60 6.80 12.32
C VAL A 38 -12.82 8.08 11.49
N PHE A 39 -12.48 9.24 12.06
CA PHE A 39 -12.67 10.55 11.42
C PHE A 39 -11.46 11.02 10.59
N ALA A 40 -10.37 10.24 10.53
CA ALA A 40 -9.21 10.61 9.73
C ALA A 40 -9.58 10.64 8.24
N LYS A 41 -9.36 11.79 7.60
CA LYS A 41 -9.49 11.90 6.14
C LYS A 41 -8.43 11.01 5.50
N ARG A 42 -8.75 10.42 4.34
CA ARG A 42 -7.83 9.54 3.60
C ARG A 42 -6.47 10.18 3.29
N LYS A 43 -6.42 11.51 3.14
CA LYS A 43 -5.19 12.26 2.94
C LYS A 43 -4.29 12.32 4.18
N ASP A 44 -4.86 12.22 5.37
CA ASP A 44 -4.19 12.36 6.66
C ASP A 44 -3.83 10.99 7.27
N GLN A 45 -4.32 9.88 6.68
CA GLN A 45 -3.98 8.53 7.09
C GLN A 45 -2.48 8.24 6.90
N PRO A 46 -1.79 7.70 7.92
CA PRO A 46 -0.34 7.48 7.89
C PRO A 46 0.08 6.35 6.94
N ILE A 47 -0.79 5.34 6.73
CA ILE A 47 -0.54 4.21 5.83
C ILE A 47 -1.44 4.35 4.59
N LYS A 48 -0.84 4.34 3.41
CA LYS A 48 -1.53 4.41 2.12
C LYS A 48 -1.10 3.26 1.22
N LEU A 49 -1.85 3.03 0.13
CA LEU A 49 -1.44 2.10 -0.90
C LEU A 49 -0.37 2.77 -1.77
N ALA A 50 0.77 2.11 -1.96
CA ALA A 50 1.73 2.52 -2.97
C ALA A 50 1.30 1.96 -4.33
N TYR A 51 1.02 2.87 -5.25
CA TYR A 51 0.76 2.62 -6.66
C TYR A 51 2.03 2.91 -7.45
N ASP A 52 2.21 2.19 -8.55
CA ASP A 52 3.27 2.42 -9.51
C ASP A 52 2.68 2.33 -10.91
N ALA A 53 3.25 3.06 -11.86
CA ALA A 53 2.82 2.99 -13.24
C ALA A 53 3.14 1.59 -13.81
N SER A 54 2.20 1.00 -14.53
CA SER A 54 2.47 -0.20 -15.32
C SER A 54 3.15 0.21 -16.61
N PHE A 55 4.25 -0.47 -16.95
CA PHE A 55 4.96 -0.27 -18.20
C PHE A 55 4.81 -1.50 -19.08
N ASP A 56 4.80 -1.29 -20.40
CA ASP A 56 4.98 -2.35 -21.37
C ASP A 56 6.44 -2.80 -21.38
N SER A 57 6.66 -4.11 -21.36
CA SER A 57 8.02 -4.67 -21.33
C SER A 57 8.73 -4.61 -22.68
N GLU A 58 8.00 -4.44 -23.79
CA GLU A 58 8.57 -4.39 -25.13
C GLU A 58 8.91 -2.96 -25.57
N THR A 59 8.05 -1.99 -25.27
CA THR A 59 8.25 -0.58 -25.68
C THR A 59 8.76 0.32 -24.57
N GLY A 60 8.62 -0.10 -23.30
CA GLY A 60 8.93 0.74 -22.14
C GLY A 60 7.90 1.84 -21.87
N GLU A 61 6.80 1.88 -22.63
CA GLU A 61 5.76 2.90 -22.50
C GLU A 61 4.81 2.60 -21.34
N CYS A 62 4.23 3.64 -20.73
CA CYS A 62 3.18 3.49 -19.73
C CYS A 62 1.97 2.81 -20.35
N LYS A 63 1.47 1.73 -19.75
CA LYS A 63 0.22 1.09 -20.18
C LYS A 63 -0.94 2.04 -19.97
N ILE A 64 -1.71 2.24 -21.04
CA ILE A 64 -2.85 3.14 -21.07
C ILE A 64 -4.14 2.32 -20.96
N GLY A 65 -5.07 2.79 -20.13
CA GLY A 65 -6.39 2.19 -19.98
C GLY A 65 -7.21 2.34 -21.26
N PHE A 66 -7.84 1.25 -21.68
CA PHE A 66 -8.58 1.13 -22.94
C PHE A 66 -9.67 2.20 -23.15
N TYR A 67 -10.26 2.70 -22.06
CA TYR A 67 -11.43 3.57 -22.13
C TYR A 67 -11.12 5.07 -22.12
N ASP A 68 -10.01 5.49 -21.52
CA ASP A 68 -9.92 6.88 -21.03
C ASP A 68 -8.50 7.46 -21.07
N GLY A 69 -7.53 6.79 -21.69
CA GLY A 69 -6.17 7.34 -21.78
C GLY A 69 -5.40 7.36 -20.45
N ASN A 70 -6.01 6.92 -19.35
CA ASN A 70 -5.40 6.96 -18.03
C ASN A 70 -4.29 5.91 -17.88
N ILE A 71 -3.18 6.30 -17.25
CA ILE A 71 -2.09 5.38 -16.94
C ILE A 71 -2.60 4.28 -16.01
N ILE A 72 -2.43 3.03 -16.42
CA ILE A 72 -2.77 1.87 -15.60
C ILE A 72 -1.80 1.85 -14.42
N GLN A 73 -2.34 2.06 -13.22
CA GLN A 73 -1.57 2.00 -11.99
C GLN A 73 -1.72 0.65 -11.32
N THR A 74 -0.60 0.00 -11.04
CA THR A 74 -0.57 -1.26 -10.30
C THR A 74 -0.14 -1.03 -8.86
N ILE A 75 -0.84 -1.71 -7.98
CA ILE A 75 -0.50 -1.81 -6.57
C ILE A 75 0.85 -2.55 -6.42
N LYS A 76 1.90 -1.86 -5.96
CA LYS A 76 3.22 -2.46 -5.65
C LYS A 76 3.47 -2.66 -4.16
N GLY A 77 2.84 -1.86 -3.31
CA GLY A 77 3.16 -1.90 -1.89
C GLY A 77 2.31 -1.02 -0.99
N LEU A 78 2.93 -0.59 0.10
CA LEU A 78 2.40 0.36 1.06
C LEU A 78 3.27 1.62 1.05
N MET A 79 2.66 2.75 1.37
CA MET A 79 3.28 4.06 1.49
C MET A 79 3.08 4.51 2.93
N PHE A 80 4.16 4.76 3.67
CA PHE A 80 4.09 5.16 5.06
C PHE A 80 4.95 6.39 5.30
N LYS A 81 4.36 7.52 5.72
CA LYS A 81 5.08 8.80 5.93
C LYS A 81 6.07 9.14 4.79
N GLY A 82 5.66 8.98 3.53
CA GLY A 82 6.51 9.22 2.36
C GLY A 82 7.52 8.11 2.01
N HIS A 83 7.65 7.06 2.81
CA HIS A 83 8.51 5.91 2.56
C HIS A 83 7.77 4.73 1.91
N ARG A 84 8.27 4.25 0.77
CA ARG A 84 7.63 3.18 -0.01
C ARG A 84 8.12 1.83 0.44
N ILE A 85 7.19 1.02 0.94
CA ILE A 85 7.43 -0.34 1.38
C ILE A 85 6.87 -1.29 0.31
N LEU A 86 7.75 -1.96 -0.42
CA LEU A 86 7.36 -2.95 -1.42
C LEU A 86 6.83 -4.20 -0.73
N THR A 87 5.58 -4.57 -1.04
CA THR A 87 4.93 -5.78 -0.51
C THR A 87 4.51 -6.74 -1.62
N ARG A 88 4.70 -6.37 -2.89
CA ARG A 88 4.48 -7.21 -4.07
C ARG A 88 5.72 -7.19 -4.95
N PHE A 89 6.43 -8.30 -4.92
CA PHE A 89 7.60 -8.55 -5.78
C PHE A 89 7.22 -9.27 -7.09
N PHE A 90 6.06 -9.92 -7.11
CA PHE A 90 5.57 -10.63 -8.29
C PHE A 90 4.64 -9.74 -9.12
N SER A 91 4.98 -9.52 -10.38
CA SER A 91 4.07 -9.04 -11.42
C SER A 91 3.74 -10.19 -12.36
N TRP A 92 2.46 -10.38 -12.65
CA TRP A 92 2.04 -11.26 -13.75
C TRP A 92 2.49 -10.61 -15.06
N ARG A 93 3.20 -11.39 -15.88
CA ARG A 93 3.65 -11.03 -17.22
C ARG A 93 2.61 -11.49 -18.22
#